data_AF-A0A5S4YND6-F1
#
_entry.id   AF-A0A5S4YND6-F1
#
_cell.length_a   1.000
_cell.length_b   1.000
_cell.length_c   1.000
_cell.angle_alpha   90.00
_cell.angle_beta   90.00
_cell.angle_gamma   90.00
#
_symmetry.space_group_name_H-M   'P 1'
#
loop_
_entity.id
_entity.type
_entity.pdbx_description
1 polymer ?
#
loop_
_entity_poly.entity_id
_entity_poly.type
_entity_poly.pdbx_seq_one_letter_code
_entity_poly.pdbx_strand_id
1 'polypeptide(L)' 'MERSLLIEMTRDKYVERCKQRAFDHLDQGDLRNAVASLVGNMNARPDCELPHYLATLGASLLTANDTRGWRTLIEGLR' A
#
# COMPACT_ATOMS: atom_id res chain seq x y z
N MET A 1 -17.36 10.29 9.59
CA MET A 1 -17.53 8.98 10.24
C MET A 1 -16.39 8.01 9.91
N GLU A 2 -15.78 8.06 8.71
CA GLU A 2 -14.65 7.19 8.34
C GLU A 2 -13.37 7.39 9.16
N ARG A 3 -13.00 8.64 9.51
CA ARG A 3 -11.76 8.93 10.27
C ARG A 3 -11.72 8.25 11.64
N SER A 4 -12.86 8.15 12.32
CA SER A 4 -12.97 7.55 13.66
C SER A 4 -12.75 6.04 13.64
N LEU A 5 -13.28 5.36 12.61
CA LEU A 5 -13.10 3.90 12.40
C LEU A 5 -11.65 3.52 12.07
N LEU A 6 -10.88 4.45 11.46
CA LEU A 6 -9.46 4.20 11.16
C LEU A 6 -8.57 4.21 12.40
N ILE A 7 -8.95 4.96 13.44
CA ILE A 7 -8.17 5.12 14.68
C ILE A 7 -8.43 3.96 15.65
N GLU A 8 -9.63 3.39 15.66
CA GLU A 8 -9.97 2.22 16.50
C GLU A 8 -9.30 0.92 16.03
N MET A 9 -8.91 0.83 14.75
CA MET A 9 -8.28 -0.35 14.21
C MET A 9 -6.78 -0.40 14.56
N THR A 10 -6.30 -1.56 15.03
CA THR A 10 -4.86 -1.79 15.25
C THR A 10 -4.07 -1.53 13.96
N ARG A 11 -2.84 -1.03 14.09
CA ARG A 11 -1.92 -0.79 12.96
C ARG A 11 -1.88 -1.99 11.99
N ASP A 12 -1.65 -3.19 12.49
CA ASP A 12 -1.50 -4.39 11.65
C ASP A 12 -2.76 -4.68 10.80
N LYS A 13 -3.96 -4.62 11.40
CA LYS A 13 -5.22 -4.74 10.67
C LYS A 13 -5.42 -3.63 9.63
N TYR A 14 -4.92 -2.42 9.91
CA TYR A 14 -4.97 -1.32 8.95
C TYR A 14 -4.05 -1.57 7.76
N VAL A 15 -2.81 -2.01 8.02
CA VAL A 15 -1.85 -2.39 6.98
C VAL A 15 -2.40 -3.53 6.12
N GLU A 16 -2.95 -4.60 6.71
CA GLU A 16 -3.54 -5.71 5.95
C GLU A 16 -4.73 -5.27 5.08
N ARG A 17 -5.58 -4.36 5.57
CA ARG A 17 -6.64 -3.77 4.74
C ARG A 17 -6.08 -2.95 3.56
N CYS A 18 -5.00 -2.21 3.77
CA CYS A 18 -4.34 -1.45 2.70
C CYS A 18 -3.73 -2.40 1.66
N LYS A 19 -3.08 -3.48 2.11
CA LYS A 19 -2.53 -4.53 1.26
C LYS A 19 -3.61 -5.19 0.41
N GLN A 20 -4.73 -5.60 1.02
CA GLN A 20 -5.84 -6.24 0.30
C GLN A 20 -6.37 -5.37 -0.83
N ARG A 21 -6.63 -4.08 -0.57
CA ARG A 21 -7.08 -3.14 -1.61
C ARG A 21 -6.08 -2.99 -2.75
N ALA A 22 -4.79 -2.99 -2.44
CA ALA A 22 -3.75 -2.91 -3.46
C ALA A 22 -3.72 -4.20 -4.31
N PHE A 23 -3.87 -5.38 -3.69
CA PHE A 23 -3.95 -6.65 -4.41
C PHE A 23 -5.17 -6.72 -5.33
N ASP A 24 -6.34 -6.23 -4.89
CA ASP A 24 -7.55 -6.22 -5.72
C ASP A 24 -7.31 -5.47 -7.05
N HIS A 25 -6.53 -4.38 -7.04
CA HIS A 25 -6.13 -3.66 -8.24
C HIS A 25 -5.06 -4.41 -9.06
N LEU A 26 -4.08 -5.03 -8.40
CA LEU A 26 -3.07 -5.84 -9.10
C LEU A 26 -3.69 -7.05 -9.81
N ASP A 27 -4.69 -7.70 -9.21
CA ASP A 27 -5.42 -8.82 -9.81
C ASP A 27 -6.23 -8.38 -11.06
N GLN A 28 -6.59 -7.09 -11.14
CA GLN A 28 -7.21 -6.47 -12.31
C GLN A 28 -6.18 -5.97 -13.34
N GLY A 29 -4.89 -6.10 -13.07
CA GLY A 29 -3.81 -5.54 -13.91
C GLY A 29 -3.63 -4.02 -13.79
N ASP A 30 -4.27 -3.38 -12.81
CA ASP A 30 -4.25 -1.94 -12.62
C ASP A 30 -3.16 -1.52 -11.62
N LEU A 31 -1.90 -1.56 -12.09
CA LEU A 31 -0.74 -1.20 -11.27
C LEU A 31 -0.85 0.23 -10.71
N ARG A 32 -1.35 1.18 -11.50
CA ARG A 32 -1.40 2.59 -11.10
C ARG A 32 -2.34 2.78 -9.91
N ASN A 33 -3.53 2.18 -9.95
CA ASN A 33 -4.46 2.27 -8.83
C ASN A 33 -4.02 1.42 -7.64
N ALA A 34 -3.32 0.30 -7.85
CA ALA A 34 -2.71 -0.45 -6.75
C ALA A 34 -1.74 0.43 -5.94
N VAL A 35 -0.84 1.14 -6.61
CA VAL A 35 0.13 2.03 -5.96
C VAL A 35 -0.56 3.21 -5.27
N ALA A 36 -1.45 3.90 -5.99
CA ALA A 36 -2.16 5.06 -5.45
C ALA A 36 -2.99 4.70 -4.21
N SER A 37 -3.70 3.57 -4.27
CA SER A 37 -4.51 3.05 -3.15
C SER A 37 -3.64 2.69 -1.95
N LEU A 38 -2.52 1.97 -2.15
CA LEU A 38 -1.64 1.59 -1.06
C LEU A 38 -1.02 2.81 -0.37
N VAL A 39 -0.32 3.66 -1.14
CA VAL A 39 0.42 4.80 -0.59
C VAL A 39 -0.54 5.81 0.03
N GLY A 40 -1.67 6.09 -0.63
CA GLY A 40 -2.68 7.02 -0.12
C GLY A 40 -3.31 6.56 1.20
N ASN A 41 -3.63 5.26 1.31
CA ASN A 41 -4.17 4.73 2.56
C ASN A 41 -3.10 4.70 3.66
N MET A 42 -1.89 4.20 3.38
CA MET A 42 -0.80 4.13 4.36
C MET A 42 -0.45 5.52 4.93
N ASN A 43 -0.36 6.54 4.08
CA ASN A 43 -0.08 7.92 4.48
C ASN A 43 -1.24 8.62 5.22
N ALA A 44 -2.44 8.03 5.27
CA ALA A 44 -3.53 8.56 6.07
C ALA A 44 -3.31 8.35 7.59
N ARG A 45 -2.32 7.52 7.96
CA ARG A 45 -1.94 7.21 9.34
C ARG A 45 -0.43 7.34 9.54
N PRO A 46 0.05 8.26 10.39
CA PRO A 46 1.49 8.46 10.61
C PRO A 46 2.25 7.20 11.07
N ASP A 47 1.59 6.30 11.81
CA ASP A 47 2.18 5.04 12.28
C ASP A 47 2.22 3.93 11.20
N CYS A 48 1.68 4.21 10.02
CA CYS A 48 1.63 3.31 8.87
C CYS A 48 2.41 3.86 7.67
N GLU A 49 3.04 5.03 7.77
CA GLU A 49 3.79 5.62 6.67
C GLU A 49 4.89 4.68 6.16
N LEU A 50 5.05 4.63 4.84
CA LEU A 50 6.11 3.85 4.20
C LEU A 50 7.47 4.48 4.52
N PRO A 51 8.43 3.69 5.04
CA PRO A 51 9.82 4.13 5.13
C PRO A 51 10.35 4.65 3.80
N HIS A 52 11.16 5.70 3.84
CA HIS A 52 11.65 6.40 2.63
C HIS A 52 12.28 5.43 1.61
N TYR A 53 13.09 4.48 2.07
CA TYR A 53 13.75 3.51 1.18
C TYR A 53 12.74 2.60 0.44
N LEU A 54 11.61 2.24 1.06
CA LEU A 54 10.53 1.48 0.42
C LEU A 54 9.74 2.34 -0.55
N ALA A 55 9.54 3.63 -0.24
CA ALA A 55 8.92 4.56 -1.17
C ALA A 55 9.79 4.75 -2.43
N THR A 56 11.11 4.87 -2.28
CA THR A 56 12.05 4.93 -3.41
C THR A 56 12.03 3.65 -4.23
N LEU A 57 12.08 2.48 -3.58
CA LEU A 57 11.97 1.18 -4.27
C LEU A 57 10.65 1.08 -5.04
N GLY A 58 9.53 1.43 -4.41
CA GLY A 58 8.21 1.46 -5.05
C GLY A 58 8.18 2.36 -6.27
N ALA A 59 8.77 3.56 -6.20
CA ALA A 59 8.87 4.45 -7.35
C ALA A 59 9.65 3.81 -8.50
N SER A 60 10.80 3.17 -8.23
CA SER A 60 11.57 2.45 -9.25
C SER A 60 10.77 1.32 -9.90
N LEU A 61 10.06 0.51 -9.10
CA LEU A 61 9.21 -0.57 -9.59
C LEU A 61 8.06 -0.04 -10.46
N LEU A 62 7.45 1.09 -10.06
CA LEU A 62 6.39 1.74 -10.84
C LEU A 62 6.93 2.23 -12.20
N THR A 63 8.10 2.87 -12.21
CA THR A 63 8.75 3.30 -13.46
C THR A 63 9.07 2.13 -14.38
N ALA A 64 9.46 0.97 -13.83
CA ALA A 64 9.72 -0.25 -14.58
C ALA A 64 8.44 -1.00 -15.01
N ASN A 65 7.26 -0.55 -14.60
CA ASN A 65 5.99 -1.28 -14.74
C ASN A 65 6.08 -2.71 -14.16
N ASP A 66 6.84 -2.89 -13.08
CA ASP A 66 7.10 -4.19 -12.47
C ASP A 66 5.99 -4.56 -11.46
N THR A 67 4.89 -5.09 -12.00
CA THR A 67 3.76 -5.59 -11.20
C THR A 67 4.17 -6.68 -10.22
N ARG A 68 5.14 -7.53 -10.58
CA ARG A 68 5.59 -8.65 -9.73
C ARG A 68 6.41 -8.12 -8.55
N GLY A 69 7.33 -7.20 -8.80
CA GLY A 69 8.09 -6.52 -7.76
C GLY A 69 7.18 -5.75 -6.80
N TRP A 70 6.14 -5.08 -7.32
CA TRP A 70 5.14 -4.43 -6.47
C TRP A 70 4.36 -5.41 -5.59
N ARG A 71 3.96 -6.57 -6.13
CA ARG A 71 3.32 -7.63 -5.32
C ARG A 71 4.22 -8.07 -4.17
N THR A 72 5.49 -8.37 -4.45
CA THR A 72 6.46 -8.77 -3.42
C THR A 72 6.72 -7.66 -2.39
N LEU A 73 6.77 -6.40 -2.82
CA LEU A 73 6.90 -5.26 -1.90
C LEU A 73 5.72 -5.20 -0.94
N ILE A 74 4.48 -5.33 -1.44
CA ILE A 74 3.26 -5.27 -0.62
C ILE A 74 3.21 -6.43 0.37
N GLU A 75 3.56 -7.65 -0.05
CA GLU A 75 3.64 -8.83 0.82
C GLU A 75 4.59 -8.63 2.01
N GLY A 76 5.71 -7.93 1.79
CA GLY A 76 6.73 -7.65 2.80
C GLY A 76 6.35 -6.55 3.82
N LEU A 77 5.28 -5.79 3.58
CA LEU A 77 4.84 -4.74 4.51
C LEU A 77 4.26 -5.34 5.79
N ARG A 78 4.66 -4.72 6.91
CA ARG A 78 4.20 -5.02 8.27
C ARG A 78 3.74 -3.75 8.93
#